data_AF-A0A7U6GEB0-F1
#
_entry.id   AF-A0A7U6GEB0-F1
#
_cell.length_a   1.000
_cell.length_b   1.000
_cell.length_c   1.000
_cell.angle_alpha   90.00
_cell.angle_beta   90.00
_cell.angle_gamma   90.00
#
_symmetry.space_group_name_H-M   'P 1'
#
loop_
_entity.id
_entity.type
_entity.pdbx_description
1 polymer ?
#
loop_
_entity_poly.entity_id
_entity_poly.type
_entity_poly.pdbx_seq_one_letter_code
_entity_poly.pdbx_strand_id
1 'polypeptide(L)'
;MKKKINIVKIAVVILVLYFFVESILNAFYFVNNYVLLQKKKQELERLKQAQQELKQKIEYAKTDEFIEKYARENLGLAKPNETVIYFKLSDDSKEQTQNFSKNFFENLLNLFKN
;
A
#
# COMPACT_ATOMS: atom_id res chain seq x y z
N MET A 1 -28.07 11.39 -66.50
CA MET A 1 -29.31 11.08 -65.76
C MET A 1 -29.18 11.58 -64.33
N LYS A 2 -29.94 12.62 -63.93
CA LYS A 2 -29.85 13.21 -62.58
C LYS A 2 -30.61 12.30 -61.59
N LYS A 3 -29.91 11.58 -60.71
CA LYS A 3 -30.53 10.75 -59.66
C LYS A 3 -31.39 11.66 -58.76
N LYS A 4 -32.70 11.42 -58.70
CA LYS A 4 -33.58 12.08 -57.72
C LYS A 4 -33.28 11.47 -56.35
N ILE A 5 -32.52 12.17 -55.52
CA ILE A 5 -32.21 11.69 -54.18
C ILE A 5 -33.47 11.85 -53.31
N ASN A 6 -33.86 10.79 -52.61
CA ASN A 6 -35.03 10.82 -51.75
C ASN A 6 -34.64 11.48 -50.41
N ILE A 7 -35.03 12.75 -50.25
CA ILE A 7 -34.59 13.61 -49.14
C ILE A 7 -35.01 13.06 -47.76
N VAL A 8 -36.12 12.32 -47.71
CA VAL A 8 -36.59 11.64 -46.49
C VAL A 8 -35.60 10.57 -46.06
N LYS A 9 -35.04 9.80 -47.01
CA LYS A 9 -34.02 8.79 -46.70
C LYS A 9 -32.74 9.42 -46.15
N ILE A 10 -32.32 10.57 -46.70
CA ILE A 10 -31.17 11.32 -46.17
C ILE A 10 -31.46 11.79 -44.74
N ALA A 11 -32.63 12.38 -44.49
CA ALA A 11 -33.00 12.88 -43.17
C ALA A 11 -33.01 11.76 -42.11
N VAL A 12 -33.53 10.58 -42.47
CA VAL A 12 -33.50 9.40 -41.58
C VAL A 12 -32.06 8.95 -41.31
N VAL A 13 -31.20 8.91 -42.32
CA VAL A 13 -29.78 8.54 -42.12
C VAL A 13 -29.07 9.54 -41.21
N ILE A 14 -29.29 10.85 -41.37
CA ILE A 14 -28.70 11.88 -40.52
C ILE A 14 -29.20 11.74 -39.08
N LEU A 15 -30.50 11.50 -38.88
CA LEU A 15 -31.09 11.31 -37.56
C LEU A 15 -30.51 10.07 -36.86
N VAL A 16 -30.36 8.96 -37.57
CA VAL A 16 -29.71 7.76 -37.04
C VAL A 16 -28.27 8.06 -36.66
N LEU A 17 -27.50 8.72 -37.52
CA LEU A 17 -26.12 9.11 -37.22
C LEU A 17 -26.02 10.02 -35.98
N TYR A 18 -26.95 10.97 -35.84
CA TYR A 18 -27.02 11.83 -34.65
C TYR A 18 -27.19 11.01 -33.37
N PHE A 19 -28.16 10.09 -33.33
CA PHE A 19 -28.36 9.21 -32.17
C PHE A 19 -27.17 8.28 -31.90
N PHE A 20 -26.50 7.81 -32.95
CA PHE A 20 -25.29 7.00 -32.81
C PHE A 20 -24.16 7.79 -32.15
N VAL A 21 -23.92 9.03 -32.57
CA VAL A 21 -22.89 9.89 -31.97
C VAL A 21 -23.20 10.17 -30.51
N GLU A 22 -24.43 10.56 -30.19
CA GLU A 22 -24.88 10.80 -28.81
C GLU A 22 -24.72 9.55 -27.92
N SER A 23 -25.07 8.37 -28.45
CA SER A 23 -24.94 7.11 -27.72
C SER A 23 -23.48 6.78 -27.42
N ILE A 24 -22.59 6.98 -28.39
CA ILE A 24 -21.15 6.74 -28.21
C ILE A 24 -20.57 7.69 -27.17
N LEU A 25 -20.88 8.99 -27.26
CA LEU A 25 -20.42 9.99 -26.29
C LEU A 25 -20.90 9.65 -24.87
N ASN A 26 -22.19 9.36 -24.71
CA ASN A 26 -22.76 8.99 -23.42
C ASN A 26 -22.14 7.70 -22.85
N ALA A 27 -21.87 6.70 -23.68
CA ALA A 27 -21.19 5.48 -23.25
C ALA A 27 -19.79 5.79 -22.71
N PHE A 28 -19.01 6.61 -23.42
CA PHE A 28 -17.68 7.03 -22.95
C PHE A 28 -17.75 7.81 -21.63
N TYR A 29 -18.67 8.78 -21.51
CA TYR A 29 -18.88 9.52 -20.27
C TYR A 29 -19.27 8.58 -19.12
N PHE A 30 -20.21 7.66 -19.34
CA PHE A 30 -20.66 6.74 -18.30
C PHE A 30 -19.53 5.84 -17.80
N VAL A 31 -18.77 5.23 -18.70
CA VAL A 31 -17.65 4.35 -18.34
C VAL A 31 -16.59 5.11 -17.55
N ASN A 32 -16.20 6.31 -18.01
CA ASN A 32 -15.17 7.09 -17.32
C ASN A 32 -15.63 7.53 -15.91
N ASN A 33 -16.86 8.00 -15.79
CA ASN A 33 -17.43 8.38 -14.49
C ASN A 33 -17.59 7.18 -13.56
N TYR A 34 -17.98 6.01 -14.09
CA TYR A 34 -18.08 4.78 -13.30
C TYR A 34 -16.72 4.35 -12.75
N VAL A 35 -15.67 4.36 -13.57
CA VAL A 35 -14.30 4.04 -13.13
C VAL A 35 -13.83 5.04 -12.07
N LEU A 36 -14.07 6.33 -12.27
CA LEU A 36 -13.72 7.36 -11.30
C LEU A 36 -14.45 7.15 -9.97
N LEU A 37 -15.75 6.86 -10.02
CA LEU A 37 -16.56 6.59 -8.85
C LEU A 37 -16.05 5.36 -8.09
N GLN A 38 -15.69 4.28 -8.80
CA GLN A 38 -15.15 3.08 -8.18
C GLN A 38 -13.80 3.34 -7.51
N LYS A 39 -12.91 4.10 -8.16
CA LYS A 39 -11.64 4.51 -7.53
C LYS A 39 -11.87 5.32 -6.26
N LYS A 40 -12.82 6.27 -6.29
CA LYS A 40 -13.16 7.10 -5.13
C LYS A 40 -13.79 6.28 -4.00
N LYS A 41 -14.61 5.28 -4.31
CA LYS A 41 -15.14 4.34 -3.31
C LYS A 41 -14.04 3.51 -2.65
N GLN A 42 -13.13 2.95 -3.45
CA GLN A 42 -11.98 2.20 -2.92
C GLN A 42 -11.07 3.07 -2.04
N GLU A 43 -10.82 4.31 -2.47
CA GLU A 43 -10.07 5.29 -1.68
C GLU A 43 -10.77 5.56 -0.33
N LEU A 44 -12.08 5.82 -0.36
CA LEU A 44 -12.88 6.03 0.86
C LEU A 44 -12.82 4.83 1.82
N GLU A 45 -12.93 3.61 1.31
CA GLU A 45 -12.85 2.39 2.12
C GLU A 45 -11.47 2.24 2.78
N ARG A 46 -10.39 2.47 2.03
CA ARG A 46 -9.02 2.46 2.57
C ARG A 46 -8.84 3.50 3.66
N LEU A 47 -9.32 4.73 3.45
CA LEU A 47 -9.26 5.78 4.47
C LEU A 47 -10.07 5.43 5.72
N LYS A 48 -11.25 4.81 5.58
CA LYS A 48 -12.04 4.33 6.73
C LYS A 48 -11.32 3.24 7.50
N GLN A 49 -10.72 2.27 6.82
CA GLN A 49 -9.91 1.22 7.45
C GLN A 49 -8.72 1.83 8.21
N ALA A 50 -7.95 2.70 7.56
CA ALA A 50 -6.83 3.40 8.19
C ALA A 50 -7.27 4.24 9.40
N GLN A 51 -8.42 4.91 9.32
CA GLN A 51 -8.99 5.65 10.44
C GLN A 51 -9.34 4.72 11.61
N GLN A 52 -9.94 3.55 11.34
CA GLN A 52 -10.28 2.58 12.36
C GLN A 52 -9.02 1.99 13.02
N GLU A 53 -8.03 1.60 12.24
CA GLU A 53 -6.75 1.11 12.75
C GLU A 53 -6.05 2.16 13.60
N LEU A 54 -6.03 3.43 13.16
CA LEU A 54 -5.41 4.51 13.92
C LEU A 54 -6.14 4.74 15.25
N LYS A 55 -7.47 4.70 15.26
CA LYS A 55 -8.24 4.77 16.51
C LYS A 55 -7.90 3.62 17.44
N GLN A 56 -7.82 2.40 16.94
CA GLN A 56 -7.42 1.24 17.75
C GLN A 56 -6.02 1.39 18.31
N LYS A 57 -5.05 1.90 17.53
CA LYS A 57 -3.69 2.19 18.00
C LYS A 57 -3.68 3.27 19.08
N ILE A 58 -4.50 4.31 18.95
CA ILE A 58 -4.62 5.36 19.97
C ILE A 58 -5.19 4.77 21.26
N GLU A 59 -6.24 3.95 21.19
CA GLU A 59 -6.81 3.33 22.39
C GLU A 59 -5.82 2.36 23.04
N TYR A 60 -5.13 1.55 22.25
CA TYR A 60 -4.06 0.68 22.75
C TYR A 60 -2.92 1.48 23.40
N ALA A 61 -2.51 2.60 22.79
CA ALA A 61 -1.46 3.46 23.34
C ALA A 61 -1.81 4.08 24.70
N LYS A 62 -3.10 4.14 25.05
CA LYS A 62 -3.56 4.60 26.37
C LYS A 62 -3.59 3.49 27.42
N THR A 63 -3.40 2.23 27.02
CA THR A 63 -3.43 1.11 27.97
C THR A 63 -2.16 1.06 28.82
N ASP A 64 -2.30 0.56 30.05
CA ASP A 64 -1.16 0.36 30.96
C ASP A 64 -0.11 -0.57 30.36
N GLU A 65 -0.53 -1.59 29.59
CA GLU A 65 0.37 -2.51 28.88
C GLU A 65 1.30 -1.75 27.93
N PHE A 66 0.74 -0.87 27.09
CA PHE A 66 1.55 -0.08 26.18
C PHE A 66 2.46 0.90 26.92
N ILE A 67 1.95 1.58 27.95
CA ILE A 67 2.72 2.54 28.75
C ILE A 67 3.90 1.84 29.42
N GLU A 68 3.68 0.67 30.04
CA GLU A 68 4.71 -0.13 30.70
C GLU A 68 5.74 -0.62 29.68
N LYS A 69 5.30 -1.16 28.54
CA LYS A 69 6.20 -1.59 27.47
C LYS A 69 7.04 -0.45 26.95
N TYR A 70 6.43 0.70 26.65
CA TYR A 70 7.13 1.87 26.15
C TYR A 70 8.14 2.40 27.17
N ALA A 71 7.77 2.46 28.45
CA ALA A 71 8.66 2.88 29.54
C ALA A 71 9.87 1.94 29.69
N ARG A 72 9.65 0.63 29.62
CA ARG A 72 10.74 -0.37 29.68
C ARG A 72 11.67 -0.29 28.48
N GLU A 73 11.11 -0.26 27.28
CA GLU A 73 11.89 -0.37 26.04
C GLU A 73 12.58 0.95 25.64
N ASN A 74 11.90 2.09 25.81
CA ASN A 74 12.38 3.38 25.29
C ASN A 74 12.98 4.26 26.38
N LEU A 75 12.52 4.13 27.63
CA LEU A 75 13.00 4.95 28.75
C LEU A 75 13.91 4.17 29.71
N GLY A 76 14.02 2.84 29.56
CA GLY A 76 14.79 1.98 30.46
C GLY A 76 14.25 1.98 31.90
N LEU A 77 12.98 2.36 32.08
CA LEU A 77 12.35 2.43 33.40
C LEU A 77 11.82 1.05 33.80
N ALA A 78 11.90 0.75 35.09
CA ALA A 78 11.34 -0.45 35.69
C ALA A 78 10.50 -0.08 36.92
N LYS A 79 9.67 -1.00 37.41
CA LYS A 79 8.86 -0.74 38.61
C LYS A 79 9.79 -0.58 39.83
N PRO A 80 9.34 0.08 40.92
CA PRO A 80 10.19 0.33 42.10
C PRO A 80 10.80 -0.92 42.74
N ASN A 81 10.19 -2.09 42.51
CA ASN A 81 10.62 -3.40 43.00
C ASN A 81 11.40 -4.24 41.96
N GLU A 82 11.84 -3.62 40.85
CA GLU A 82 12.58 -4.28 39.76
C GLU A 82 14.00 -3.69 39.63
N THR A 83 14.99 -4.53 39.31
CA THR A 83 16.38 -4.12 39.10
C THR A 83 16.71 -4.08 37.61
N VAL A 84 17.13 -2.92 37.10
CA VAL A 84 17.61 -2.77 35.72
C VAL A 84 19.06 -3.26 35.62
N ILE A 85 19.32 -4.25 34.76
CA ILE A 85 20.66 -4.82 34.53
C ILE A 85 21.13 -4.43 33.11
N TYR A 86 22.33 -3.86 33.02
CA TYR A 86 22.98 -3.56 31.74
C TYR A 86 24.10 -4.56 31.48
N PHE A 87 24.06 -5.21 30.31
CA PHE A 87 25.16 -6.07 29.87
C PHE A 87 26.16 -5.24 29.07
N LYS A 88 27.41 -5.20 29.55
CA LYS A 88 28.53 -4.70 28.73
C LYS A 88 28.94 -5.84 27.81
N LEU A 89 28.65 -5.73 26.52
CA LEU A 89 29.24 -6.65 25.54
C LEU A 89 30.75 -6.43 25.57
N SER A 90 31.50 -7.45 26.01
CA SER A 90 32.95 -7.52 25.88
C SER A 90 33.32 -7.55 24.39
N ASP A 91 34.31 -6.76 24.00
CA ASP A 91 34.72 -6.58 22.61
C ASP A 91 35.15 -7.89 21.91
N ASP A 92 35.44 -8.95 22.68
CA ASP A 92 35.76 -10.32 22.21
C ASP A 92 34.66 -10.94 21.32
N SER A 93 33.41 -10.50 21.46
CA SER A 93 32.27 -11.02 20.68
C SER A 93 32.20 -10.48 19.24
N LYS A 94 32.87 -9.35 18.95
CA LYS A 94 32.96 -8.79 17.59
C LYS A 94 33.98 -9.55 16.74
N GLU A 95 35.09 -10.01 17.34
CA GLU A 95 36.12 -10.78 16.63
C GLU A 95 35.59 -12.14 16.17
N GLN A 96 34.82 -12.86 17.00
CA GLN A 96 34.25 -14.16 16.63
C GLN A 96 33.25 -14.04 15.46
N THR A 97 32.41 -13.00 15.46
CA THR A 97 31.43 -12.77 14.39
C THR A 97 32.10 -12.40 13.06
N GLN A 98 33.16 -11.58 13.10
CA GLN A 98 33.92 -11.22 11.90
C GLN A 98 34.72 -12.40 11.33
N ASN A 99 35.36 -13.20 12.20
CA ASN A 99 36.12 -14.37 11.79
C ASN A 99 35.22 -15.48 11.22
N PHE A 100 34.04 -15.70 11.81
CA PHE A 100 33.04 -16.62 11.28
C PHE A 100 32.58 -16.22 9.87
N SER A 101 32.23 -14.94 9.68
CA SER A 101 31.82 -14.42 8.37
C SER A 101 32.91 -14.61 7.32
N LYS A 102 34.17 -14.27 7.62
CA LYS A 102 35.29 -14.42 6.68
C LYS A 102 35.51 -15.88 6.28
N ASN A 103 35.59 -16.78 7.26
CA ASN A 103 35.82 -18.21 7.02
C ASN A 103 34.67 -18.86 6.23
N PHE A 104 33.42 -18.43 6.47
CA PHE A 104 32.26 -18.91 5.72
C PHE A 104 32.32 -18.51 4.25
N PHE A 105 32.63 -17.25 3.93
CA PHE A 105 32.74 -16.78 2.55
C PHE A 105 33.92 -17.40 1.79
N GLU A 106 35.06 -17.59 2.44
CA GLU A 106 36.22 -18.26 1.80
C GLU A 106 35.90 -19.71 1.44
N ASN A 107 35.30 -20.47 2.38
CA ASN A 107 34.87 -21.83 2.10
C ASN A 107 33.80 -21.90 1.00
N LEU A 108 32.88 -20.93 0.98
CA LEU A 108 31.85 -20.85 -0.07
C LEU A 108 32.44 -20.55 -1.44
N LEU A 109 33.39 -19.61 -1.55
CA LEU A 109 34.06 -19.29 -2.81
C LEU A 109 34.87 -20.47 -3.35
N ASN A 110 35.50 -21.25 -2.48
CA ASN A 110 36.25 -22.44 -2.86
C ASN A 110 35.38 -23.54 -3.48
N LEU A 111 34.09 -23.59 -3.15
CA LEU A 111 33.14 -24.55 -3.75
C LEU A 111 32.79 -24.22 -5.21
N PHE A 112 32.91 -22.95 -5.62
CA PHE A 112 32.63 -22.51 -7.00
C PHE A 112 33.89 -22.43 -7.88
N LYS A 113 35.05 -22.77 -7.33
CA LYS A 113 36.36 -22.67 -8.02
C LYS A 113 36.83 -24.00 -8.63
N ASN A 114 36.03 -25.06 -8.52
CA ASN A 114 36.23 -26.35 -9.21
C ASN A 114 35.29 -26.50 -10.40
#